data_AF-A0A962H7E7-F1
#
_entry.id   AF-A0A962H7E7-F1
#
_cell.length_a   1.000
_cell.length_b   1.000
_cell.length_c   1.000
_cell.angle_alpha   90.00
_cell.angle_beta   90.00
_cell.angle_gamma   90.00
#
_symmetry.space_group_name_H-M   'P 1'
#
loop_
_entity.id
_entity.type
_entity.pdbx_description
1 polymer ?
#
loop_
_entity_poly.entity_id
_entity_poly.type
_entity_poly.pdbx_seq_one_letter_code
_entity_poly.pdbx_strand_id
1 'polypeptide(L)'
;MSENPTDSALEFTGERFTPECVREIWYEHWHRYAFAADLVKGKKVLDAACGEGYGSALLADHAAEVLGMDIDQTSVDHARARYGDRPNLRYRQGDATLLDLPDASVDVIVSFETLEHVHEQERMIDGFARVLKPDGLLIISSPDKATYSDAIGHQNPHHVRELYRNELEALLKT
;
A
#
# COMPACT_ATOMS: atom_id res chain seq x y z
N MET A 1 -14.17 37.29 -10.10
CA MET A 1 -14.38 35.84 -10.01
C MET A 1 -13.02 35.22 -10.26
N SER A 2 -12.24 34.98 -9.20
CA SER A 2 -10.90 34.39 -9.34
C SER A 2 -11.04 32.87 -9.33
N GLU A 3 -10.54 32.24 -10.38
CA GLU A 3 -10.41 30.79 -10.47
C GLU A 3 -9.45 30.32 -9.36
N ASN A 4 -9.87 29.33 -8.58
CA ASN A 4 -9.04 28.65 -7.58
C ASN A 4 -8.10 27.68 -8.31
N PRO A 5 -6.77 27.80 -8.18
CA PRO A 5 -5.83 26.89 -8.82
C PRO A 5 -5.35 25.83 -7.83
N THR A 6 -6.19 24.87 -7.42
CA THR A 6 -5.74 23.67 -6.67
C THR A 6 -6.72 22.52 -6.80
N ASP A 7 -6.99 22.06 -8.03
CA ASP A 7 -7.67 20.78 -8.24
C ASP A 7 -7.07 20.09 -9.47
N SER A 8 -5.77 19.78 -9.41
CA SER A 8 -5.14 18.92 -10.41
C SER A 8 -5.27 17.48 -9.93
N ALA A 9 -6.42 16.88 -10.16
CA ALA A 9 -6.61 15.44 -10.00
C ALA A 9 -5.49 14.70 -10.76
N LEU A 10 -4.88 13.69 -10.13
CA LEU A 10 -3.89 12.84 -10.79
C LEU A 10 -4.57 12.11 -11.95
N GLU A 11 -3.87 11.96 -13.08
CA GLU A 11 -4.39 11.22 -14.21
C GLU A 11 -4.62 9.75 -13.82
N PHE A 12 -5.85 9.27 -13.98
CA PHE A 12 -6.20 7.89 -13.70
C PHE A 12 -5.66 6.97 -14.79
N THR A 13 -4.70 6.12 -14.43
CA THR A 13 -4.04 5.19 -15.38
C THR A 13 -4.76 3.85 -15.53
N GLY A 14 -5.79 3.57 -14.72
CA GLY A 14 -6.41 2.24 -14.62
C GLY A 14 -5.83 1.37 -13.52
N GLU A 15 -4.57 1.61 -13.14
CA GLU A 15 -3.83 0.86 -12.10
C GLU A 15 -3.90 1.54 -10.75
N ARG A 16 -3.60 2.85 -10.74
CA ARG A 16 -3.57 3.65 -9.53
C ARG A 16 -4.99 4.07 -9.17
N PHE A 17 -5.45 3.62 -8.01
CA PHE A 17 -6.66 4.16 -7.43
C PHE A 17 -6.51 5.68 -7.19
N THR A 18 -7.56 6.43 -7.57
CA THR A 18 -7.76 7.86 -7.28
C THR A 18 -9.15 8.03 -6.66
N PRO A 19 -9.37 8.85 -5.61
CA PRO A 19 -10.63 8.83 -4.91
C PRO A 19 -11.76 9.48 -5.73
N GLU A 20 -11.41 10.22 -6.77
CA GLU A 20 -12.35 10.82 -7.71
C GLU A 20 -12.86 9.79 -8.76
N CYS A 21 -12.27 8.58 -8.84
CA CYS A 21 -12.72 7.51 -9.74
C CYS A 21 -13.77 6.60 -9.07
N VAL A 22 -15.06 6.85 -9.34
CA VAL A 22 -16.17 6.04 -8.82
C VAL A 22 -16.43 4.82 -9.73
N ARG A 23 -15.73 3.69 -9.53
CA ARG A 23 -15.90 2.39 -10.24
C ARG A 23 -15.64 1.18 -9.32
N GLU A 24 -15.70 -0.07 -9.81
CA GLU A 24 -15.48 -1.31 -9.02
C GLU A 24 -14.17 -1.33 -8.22
N ILE A 25 -13.08 -0.78 -8.80
CA ILE A 25 -11.76 -0.61 -8.16
C ILE A 25 -11.86 0.17 -6.83
N TRP A 26 -12.81 1.10 -6.71
CA TRP A 26 -13.04 1.85 -5.47
C TRP A 26 -13.43 0.93 -4.31
N TYR A 27 -14.36 -0.01 -4.52
CA TYR A 27 -14.82 -0.89 -3.44
C TYR A 27 -13.72 -1.83 -2.98
N GLU A 28 -12.96 -2.39 -3.92
CA GLU A 28 -11.92 -3.36 -3.61
C GLU A 28 -10.79 -2.74 -2.78
N HIS A 29 -10.38 -1.53 -3.15
CA HIS A 29 -9.33 -0.81 -2.43
C HIS A 29 -9.78 -0.35 -1.05
N TRP A 30 -10.97 0.26 -0.93
CA TRP A 30 -11.51 0.69 0.36
C TRP A 30 -11.80 -0.49 1.29
N HIS A 31 -12.27 -1.62 0.77
CA HIS A 31 -12.58 -2.79 1.59
C HIS A 31 -11.33 -3.38 2.25
N ARG A 32 -10.18 -3.43 1.56
CA ARG A 32 -8.92 -3.93 2.15
C ARG A 32 -8.46 -3.06 3.31
N TYR A 33 -8.48 -1.73 3.13
CA TYR A 33 -8.14 -0.79 4.20
C TYR A 33 -9.15 -0.81 5.36
N ALA A 34 -10.45 -0.93 5.06
CA ALA A 34 -11.48 -1.09 6.08
C ALA A 34 -11.33 -2.39 6.87
N PHE A 35 -10.96 -3.49 6.21
CA PHE A 35 -10.63 -4.75 6.87
C PHE A 35 -9.43 -4.60 7.81
N ALA A 36 -8.38 -3.88 7.39
CA ALA A 36 -7.19 -3.64 8.20
C ALA A 36 -7.42 -2.66 9.37
N ALA A 37 -8.42 -1.78 9.29
CA ALA A 37 -8.67 -0.72 10.27
C ALA A 37 -8.82 -1.23 11.72
N ASP A 38 -9.50 -2.36 11.91
CA ASP A 38 -9.66 -2.95 13.24
C ASP A 38 -8.37 -3.59 13.78
N LEU A 39 -7.51 -4.09 12.87
CA LEU A 39 -6.26 -4.78 13.20
C LEU A 39 -5.15 -3.80 13.58
N VAL A 40 -5.27 -2.52 13.18
CA VAL A 40 -4.27 -1.48 13.47
C VAL A 40 -4.56 -0.64 14.73
N LYS A 41 -5.64 -0.93 15.46
CA LYS A 41 -6.06 -0.14 16.63
C LYS A 41 -4.93 0.06 17.66
N GLY A 42 -4.53 1.31 17.86
CA GLY A 42 -3.46 1.67 18.80
C GLY A 42 -2.06 1.16 18.43
N LYS A 43 -1.85 0.76 17.17
CA LYS A 43 -0.58 0.22 16.65
C LYS A 43 0.22 1.28 15.89
N LYS A 44 1.53 1.08 15.78
CA LYS A 44 2.40 1.78 14.83
C LYS A 44 2.41 1.04 13.50
N VAL A 45 1.94 1.70 12.45
CA VAL A 45 1.67 1.10 11.14
C VAL A 45 2.61 1.64 10.08
N LEU A 46 3.13 0.76 9.24
CA LEU A 46 3.67 1.10 7.93
C LEU A 46 2.66 0.71 6.85
N ASP A 47 2.25 1.66 6.03
CA ASP A 47 1.50 1.42 4.79
C ASP A 47 2.49 1.53 3.63
N ALA A 48 2.98 0.38 3.16
CA ALA A 48 4.02 0.28 2.13
C ALA A 48 3.37 0.25 0.74
N ALA A 49 3.85 1.13 -0.15
CA ALA A 49 3.21 1.48 -1.43
C ALA A 49 1.80 2.08 -1.22
N CYS A 50 1.74 3.13 -0.39
CA CYS A 50 0.47 3.78 0.00
C CYS A 50 -0.22 4.57 -1.12
N GLY A 51 0.40 4.70 -2.28
CA GLY A 51 -0.07 5.51 -3.40
C GLY A 51 -0.31 6.96 -2.98
N GLU A 52 -1.50 7.44 -3.27
CA GLU A 52 -1.95 8.80 -2.95
C GLU A 52 -2.41 8.98 -1.48
N GLY A 53 -2.37 7.93 -0.67
CA GLY A 53 -2.43 8.01 0.78
C GLY A 53 -3.81 7.96 1.44
N TYR A 54 -4.93 7.82 0.71
CA TYR A 54 -6.27 7.72 1.32
C TYR A 54 -6.37 6.53 2.31
N GLY A 55 -5.73 5.40 1.98
CA GLY A 55 -5.70 4.21 2.82
C GLY A 55 -4.95 4.47 4.13
N SER A 56 -3.77 5.08 4.06
CA SER A 56 -3.03 5.51 5.25
C SER A 56 -3.83 6.48 6.12
N ALA A 57 -4.59 7.39 5.49
CA ALA A 57 -5.46 8.33 6.19
C ALA A 57 -6.59 7.60 6.93
N LEU A 58 -7.23 6.61 6.30
CA LEU A 58 -8.23 5.75 6.95
C LEU A 58 -7.63 4.99 8.12
N LEU A 59 -6.47 4.36 7.95
CA LEU A 59 -5.79 3.63 9.03
C LEU A 59 -5.43 4.56 10.21
N ALA A 60 -5.10 5.82 9.94
CA ALA A 60 -4.77 6.80 10.96
C ALA A 60 -5.97 7.19 11.86
N ASP A 61 -7.21 6.88 11.47
CA ASP A 61 -8.39 7.05 12.35
C ASP A 61 -8.40 6.02 13.50
N HIS A 62 -7.62 4.94 13.39
CA HIS A 62 -7.61 3.84 14.35
C HIS A 62 -6.21 3.59 14.97
N ALA A 63 -5.16 3.84 14.20
CA ALA A 63 -3.77 3.58 14.58
C ALA A 63 -3.19 4.65 15.53
N ALA A 64 -2.18 4.26 16.30
CA ALA A 64 -1.42 5.20 17.13
C ALA A 64 -0.51 6.10 16.28
N GLU A 65 0.09 5.55 15.23
CA GLU A 65 0.93 6.25 14.26
C GLU A 65 0.86 5.51 12.93
N VAL A 66 0.79 6.24 11.81
CA VAL A 66 0.87 5.68 10.45
C VAL A 66 1.97 6.40 9.68
N LEU A 67 2.86 5.60 9.08
CA LEU A 67 3.77 6.04 8.04
C LEU A 67 3.30 5.46 6.71
N GLY A 68 2.77 6.31 5.82
CA GLY A 68 2.56 5.97 4.42
C GLY A 68 3.86 6.13 3.64
N MET A 69 4.23 5.14 2.84
CA MET A 69 5.43 5.19 2.01
C MET A 69 5.13 4.78 0.59
N ASP A 70 5.64 5.53 -0.39
CA ASP A 70 5.52 5.21 -1.82
C ASP A 70 6.80 5.57 -2.57
N ILE A 71 7.10 4.88 -3.65
CA ILE A 71 8.30 5.13 -4.47
C ILE A 71 8.14 6.41 -5.30
N ASP A 72 6.91 6.77 -5.68
CA ASP A 72 6.60 7.95 -6.48
C ASP A 72 6.46 9.21 -5.60
N GLN A 73 7.45 10.09 -5.70
CA GLN A 73 7.48 11.37 -4.98
C GLN A 73 6.23 12.23 -5.26
N THR A 74 5.68 12.15 -6.47
CA THR A 74 4.48 12.91 -6.85
C THR A 74 3.26 12.46 -6.02
N SER A 75 3.10 11.15 -5.85
CA SER A 75 2.03 10.57 -5.03
C SER A 75 2.20 10.91 -3.56
N VAL A 76 3.44 10.87 -3.05
CA VAL A 76 3.76 11.28 -1.67
C VAL A 76 3.43 12.75 -1.43
N ASP A 77 3.80 13.65 -2.34
CA ASP A 77 3.52 15.08 -2.17
C ASP A 77 2.02 15.38 -2.25
N HIS A 78 1.30 14.69 -3.14
CA HIS A 78 -0.17 14.74 -3.16
C HIS A 78 -0.78 14.27 -1.83
N ALA A 79 -0.33 13.11 -1.31
CA ALA A 79 -0.81 12.55 -0.06
C ALA A 79 -0.56 13.50 1.14
N ARG A 80 0.62 14.12 1.20
CA ARG A 80 0.96 15.14 2.20
C ARG A 80 0.04 16.34 2.11
N ALA A 81 -0.16 16.89 0.91
CA ALA A 81 -1.00 18.05 0.72
C ALA A 81 -2.46 17.78 1.09
N ARG A 82 -2.94 16.56 0.82
CA ARG A 82 -4.35 16.19 1.03
C ARG A 82 -4.67 15.71 2.44
N TYR A 83 -3.77 14.97 3.08
CA TYR A 83 -4.04 14.28 4.35
C TYR A 83 -3.05 14.61 5.48
N GLY A 84 -2.00 15.40 5.21
CA GLY A 84 -0.87 15.63 6.11
C GLY A 84 -1.17 16.43 7.39
N ASP A 85 -2.33 17.07 7.50
CA ASP A 85 -2.72 17.85 8.69
C ASP A 85 -2.98 16.98 9.94
N ARG A 86 -3.02 15.65 9.78
CA ARG A 86 -3.25 14.70 10.87
C ARG A 86 -1.98 14.52 11.73
N PRO A 87 -2.06 14.62 13.07
CA PRO A 87 -0.88 14.60 13.92
C PRO A 87 -0.15 13.25 13.93
N ASN A 88 -0.87 12.15 13.73
CA ASN A 88 -0.38 10.76 13.77
C ASN A 88 -0.12 10.13 12.38
N LEU A 89 -0.15 10.93 11.31
CA LEU A 89 0.04 10.44 9.94
C LEU A 89 1.19 11.18 9.26
N ARG A 90 2.13 10.44 8.68
CA ARG A 90 3.23 10.99 7.88
C ARG A 90 3.33 10.23 6.57
N TYR A 91 3.79 10.92 5.54
CA TYR A 91 4.13 10.30 4.26
C TYR A 91 5.60 10.52 3.93
N ARG A 92 6.26 9.51 3.39
CA ARG A 92 7.68 9.53 3.02
C ARG A 92 7.90 8.82 1.69
N GLN A 93 8.74 9.36 0.82
CA GLN A 93 9.19 8.61 -0.35
C GLN A 93 10.11 7.47 0.10
N GLY A 94 9.91 6.28 -0.46
CA GLY A 94 10.80 5.16 -0.25
C GLY A 94 10.41 3.93 -1.04
N ASP A 95 11.40 3.08 -1.26
CA ASP A 95 11.26 1.81 -1.96
C ASP A 95 10.98 0.69 -0.94
N ALA A 96 9.90 -0.06 -1.16
CA ALA A 96 9.48 -1.14 -0.28
C ALA A 96 10.50 -2.31 -0.23
N THR A 97 11.38 -2.42 -1.22
CA THR A 97 12.49 -3.39 -1.24
C THR A 97 13.72 -2.91 -0.45
N LEU A 98 13.73 -1.64 -0.03
CA LEU A 98 14.86 -0.93 0.56
C LEU A 98 14.43 -0.06 1.74
N LEU A 99 13.76 -0.69 2.72
CA LEU A 99 13.20 0.01 3.87
C LEU A 99 14.28 0.60 4.78
N ASP A 100 14.44 1.93 4.72
CA ASP A 100 15.21 2.70 5.68
C ASP A 100 14.38 2.93 6.96
N LEU A 101 14.21 1.86 7.73
CA LEU A 101 13.53 1.81 9.03
C LEU A 101 14.31 0.90 9.98
N PRO A 102 14.31 1.18 11.30
CA PRO A 102 14.96 0.32 12.28
C PRO A 102 14.29 -1.07 12.35
N ASP A 103 15.08 -2.06 12.75
CA ASP A 103 14.59 -3.41 13.02
C ASP A 103 13.53 -3.38 14.14
N ALA A 104 12.53 -4.26 14.07
CA ALA A 104 11.48 -4.39 15.08
C ALA A 104 10.82 -3.06 15.51
N SER A 105 10.59 -2.16 14.55
CA SER A 105 10.12 -0.79 14.81
C SER A 105 8.63 -0.57 14.52
N VAL A 106 7.98 -1.46 13.77
CA VAL A 106 6.54 -1.35 13.43
C VAL A 106 5.74 -2.53 13.98
N ASP A 107 4.50 -2.26 14.39
CA ASP A 107 3.59 -3.29 14.90
C ASP A 107 2.83 -3.97 13.76
N VAL A 108 2.43 -3.22 12.74
CA VAL A 108 1.67 -3.72 11.59
C VAL A 108 2.24 -3.15 10.31
N ILE A 109 2.36 -3.99 9.28
CA ILE A 109 2.59 -3.56 7.89
C ILE A 109 1.33 -3.86 7.08
N VAL A 110 0.90 -2.88 6.31
CA VAL A 110 -0.12 -3.02 5.27
C VAL A 110 0.58 -2.81 3.92
N SER A 111 0.29 -3.66 2.93
CA SER A 111 0.81 -3.55 1.57
C SER A 111 -0.20 -4.21 0.61
N PHE A 112 -0.91 -3.44 -0.19
CA PHE A 112 -2.00 -3.96 -1.03
C PHE A 112 -1.70 -3.73 -2.51
N GLU A 113 -1.90 -4.76 -3.32
CA GLU A 113 -1.73 -4.71 -4.79
C GLU A 113 -0.37 -4.08 -5.18
N THR A 114 0.70 -4.61 -4.59
CA THR A 114 2.05 -4.07 -4.71
C THR A 114 3.06 -5.13 -5.15
N LEU A 115 2.93 -6.35 -4.64
CA LEU A 115 3.93 -7.41 -4.79
C LEU A 115 4.17 -7.77 -6.26
N GLU A 116 3.10 -7.79 -7.05
CA GLU A 116 3.05 -8.06 -8.48
C GLU A 116 3.83 -7.05 -9.34
N HIS A 117 4.06 -5.84 -8.80
CA HIS A 117 4.83 -4.77 -9.44
C HIS A 117 6.32 -4.79 -9.07
N VAL A 118 6.74 -5.67 -8.15
CA VAL A 118 8.10 -5.73 -7.62
C VAL A 118 8.84 -6.94 -8.18
N HIS A 119 10.06 -6.72 -8.71
CA HIS A 119 10.92 -7.83 -9.14
C HIS A 119 11.56 -8.55 -7.94
N GLU A 120 12.10 -7.79 -7.00
CA GLU A 120 12.78 -8.28 -5.79
C GLU A 120 11.80 -8.61 -4.64
N GLN A 121 10.79 -9.43 -4.92
CA GLN A 121 9.73 -9.78 -3.95
C GLN A 121 10.29 -10.38 -2.67
N GLU A 122 11.28 -11.25 -2.77
CA GLU A 122 11.97 -11.86 -1.63
C GLU A 122 12.61 -10.77 -0.75
N ARG A 123 13.28 -9.79 -1.36
CA ARG A 123 13.90 -8.67 -0.65
C ARG A 123 12.88 -7.79 0.07
N MET A 124 11.73 -7.55 -0.56
CA MET A 124 10.62 -6.81 0.03
C MET A 124 10.09 -7.53 1.28
N ILE A 125 9.85 -8.84 1.19
CA ILE A 125 9.37 -9.64 2.31
C ILE A 125 10.41 -9.74 3.43
N ASP A 126 11.69 -9.93 3.11
CA ASP A 126 12.79 -9.88 4.09
C ASP A 126 12.85 -8.52 4.82
N GLY A 127 12.65 -7.44 4.06
CA GLY A 127 12.57 -6.08 4.60
C GLY A 127 11.41 -5.93 5.58
N PHE A 128 10.22 -6.41 5.22
CA PHE A 128 9.03 -6.42 6.07
C PHE A 128 9.26 -7.23 7.35
N ALA A 129 9.78 -8.45 7.23
CA ALA A 129 10.09 -9.31 8.37
C ALA A 129 11.07 -8.64 9.35
N ARG A 130 12.11 -7.97 8.82
CA ARG A 130 13.10 -7.26 9.64
C ARG A 130 12.52 -6.09 10.44
N VAL A 131 11.68 -5.27 9.81
CA VAL A 131 11.15 -4.06 10.47
C VAL A 131 9.94 -4.35 11.36
N LEU A 132 9.23 -5.45 11.13
CA LEU A 132 8.18 -5.95 12.03
C LEU A 132 8.75 -6.34 13.38
N LYS A 133 8.01 -6.00 14.44
CA LYS A 133 8.26 -6.55 15.78
C LYS A 133 8.05 -8.08 15.79
N PRO A 134 8.63 -8.82 16.76
CA PRO A 134 8.47 -10.28 16.86
C PRO A 134 7.03 -10.81 16.87
N ASP A 135 6.07 -10.02 17.37
CA ASP A 135 4.63 -10.34 17.36
C ASP A 135 3.83 -9.43 16.40
N GLY A 136 4.53 -8.87 15.41
CA GLY A 136 3.98 -7.96 14.42
C GLY A 136 3.11 -8.67 13.38
N LEU A 137 2.26 -7.90 12.71
CA LEU A 137 1.34 -8.42 11.70
C LEU A 137 1.66 -7.84 10.32
N LEU A 138 1.79 -8.71 9.31
CA LEU A 138 1.75 -8.32 7.90
C LEU A 138 0.35 -8.58 7.35
N ILE A 139 -0.27 -7.56 6.75
CA ILE A 139 -1.51 -7.66 5.98
C ILE A 139 -1.18 -7.32 4.54
N ILE A 140 -1.25 -8.31 3.65
CA ILE A 140 -0.83 -8.16 2.25
C ILE A 140 -1.89 -8.70 1.28
N SER A 141 -1.99 -8.09 0.10
CA SER A 141 -2.76 -8.62 -1.03
C SER A 141 -1.97 -8.54 -2.32
N SER A 142 -2.30 -9.45 -3.24
CA SER A 142 -1.75 -9.56 -4.60
C SER A 142 -2.79 -10.32 -5.43
N PRO A 143 -2.89 -10.07 -6.74
CA PRO A 143 -3.67 -10.89 -7.65
C PRO A 143 -3.20 -12.34 -7.60
N ASP A 144 -4.14 -13.29 -7.60
CA ASP A 144 -3.83 -14.71 -7.77
C ASP A 144 -3.75 -15.03 -9.26
N LYS A 145 -2.54 -15.31 -9.75
CA LYS A 145 -2.24 -15.53 -11.18
C LYS A 145 -3.20 -16.51 -11.87
N ALA A 146 -3.57 -17.59 -11.18
CA ALA A 146 -4.46 -18.61 -11.72
C ALA A 146 -5.84 -18.05 -12.12
N THR A 147 -6.35 -17.10 -11.33
CA THR A 147 -7.70 -16.53 -11.53
C THR A 147 -7.66 -15.20 -12.26
N TYR A 148 -6.69 -14.35 -11.95
CA TYR A 148 -6.56 -13.01 -12.51
C TYR A 148 -6.04 -13.05 -13.96
N SER A 149 -5.02 -13.86 -14.25
CA SER A 149 -4.39 -13.87 -15.57
C SER A 149 -4.76 -15.11 -16.38
N ASP A 150 -4.54 -16.31 -15.84
CA ASP A 150 -4.65 -17.53 -16.65
C ASP A 150 -6.10 -17.86 -17.03
N ALA A 151 -7.05 -17.74 -16.08
CA ALA A 151 -8.44 -18.13 -16.31
C ALA A 151 -9.18 -17.24 -17.33
N ILE A 152 -8.79 -15.97 -17.44
CA ILE A 152 -9.47 -14.98 -18.29
C ILE A 152 -8.58 -14.42 -19.41
N GLY A 153 -7.32 -14.86 -19.49
CA GLY A 153 -6.36 -14.38 -20.47
C GLY A 153 -6.01 -12.91 -20.31
N HIS A 154 -6.08 -12.38 -19.09
CA HIS A 154 -5.74 -10.99 -18.81
C HIS A 154 -4.22 -10.80 -18.86
N GLN A 155 -3.78 -9.65 -19.34
CA GLN A 155 -2.38 -9.25 -19.33
C GLN A 155 -2.28 -7.81 -18.86
N ASN A 156 -1.64 -7.62 -17.71
CA ASN A 156 -1.32 -6.31 -17.19
C ASN A 156 0.16 -5.99 -17.45
N PRO A 157 0.50 -4.98 -18.28
CA PRO A 157 1.89 -4.62 -18.56
C PRO A 157 2.65 -4.07 -17.34
N HIS A 158 1.94 -3.69 -16.27
CA HIS A 158 2.53 -3.21 -15.04
C HIS A 158 2.85 -4.34 -14.05
N HIS A 159 2.31 -5.55 -14.26
CA HIS A 159 2.60 -6.72 -13.43
C HIS A 159 3.87 -7.40 -13.94
N VAL A 160 4.97 -7.22 -13.20
CA VAL A 160 6.26 -7.80 -13.55
C VAL A 160 6.38 -9.26 -13.11
N ARG A 161 5.66 -9.64 -12.05
CA ARG A 161 5.66 -11.00 -11.51
C ARG A 161 4.41 -11.28 -10.67
N GLU A 162 3.43 -11.95 -11.23
CA GLU A 162 2.28 -12.48 -10.48
C GLU A 162 2.61 -13.87 -9.91
N LEU A 163 2.14 -14.13 -8.69
CA LEU A 163 2.33 -15.39 -7.99
C LEU A 163 1.04 -16.22 -8.02
N TYR A 164 1.19 -17.54 -8.07
CA TYR A 164 0.12 -18.42 -7.63
C TYR A 164 0.02 -18.40 -6.10
N ARG A 165 -1.16 -18.72 -5.57
CA ARG A 165 -1.37 -18.80 -4.10
C ARG A 165 -0.28 -19.59 -3.36
N ASN A 166 0.11 -20.77 -3.84
CA ASN A 166 1.12 -21.60 -3.18
C ASN A 166 2.53 -20.96 -3.21
N GLU A 167 2.83 -20.15 -4.22
CA GLU A 167 4.10 -19.42 -4.31
C GLU A 167 4.11 -18.25 -3.34
N LEU A 168 2.99 -17.52 -3.22
CA LEU A 168 2.82 -16.49 -2.20
C LEU A 168 2.95 -17.09 -0.79
N GLU A 169 2.29 -18.22 -0.52
CA GLU A 169 2.39 -18.92 0.77
C GLU A 169 3.81 -19.43 1.07
N ALA A 170 4.59 -19.79 0.04
CA ALA A 170 5.99 -20.19 0.21
C ALA A 170 6.89 -18.98 0.49
N LEU A 171 6.66 -17.87 -0.23
CA LEU A 171 7.37 -16.60 -0.06
C LEU A 171 7.15 -16.01 1.35
N LEU A 172 5.97 -16.18 1.94
CA LEU A 172 5.66 -15.64 3.27
C LEU A 172 6.16 -16.51 4.45
N LYS A 173 6.83 -17.65 4.18
CA LYS A 173 7.34 -18.58 5.21
C LYS A 173 8.85 -18.50 5.43
N THR A 174 9.56 -17.68 4.66
CA THR A 174 10.99 -17.38 4.84
C THR A 174 11.21 -16.41 5.98
#